data_AF-A0A1F4CAL1-F1
#
_entry.id   AF-A0A1F4CAL1-F1
#
_cell.length_a   1.000
_cell.length_b   1.000
_cell.length_c   1.000
_cell.angle_alpha   90.00
_cell.angle_beta   90.00
_cell.angle_gamma   90.00
#
_symmetry.space_group_name_H-M   'P 1'
#
loop_
_entity.id
_entity.type
_entity.pdbx_description
1 polymer ?
#
loop_
_entity_poly.entity_id
_entity_poly.type
_entity_poly.pdbx_seq_one_letter_code
_entity_poly.pdbx_strand_id
1 'polypeptide(L)'
;MQVDETALDYVSQRAAGRPYFVFEADPDAQYSFRATYDLQALSPMVTVPPGMNTVVGVEELRGTRVDQATIGSCASNRLDDLRAAAAILKGRRISRHVTMYISPGSPLSA
;
A
#
# COMPACT_ATOMS: atom_id res chain seq x y z
N MET A 1 -10.51 -10.56 -0.64
CA MET A 1 -10.97 -9.86 -1.86
C MET A 1 -11.38 -10.96 -2.83
N GLN A 2 -12.52 -10.82 -3.51
CA GLN A 2 -12.92 -11.77 -4.55
C GLN A 2 -11.99 -11.64 -5.76
N VAL A 3 -11.88 -12.69 -6.58
CA VAL A 3 -11.13 -12.63 -7.82
C VAL A 3 -11.99 -11.91 -8.85
N ASP A 4 -11.46 -10.82 -9.41
CA ASP A 4 -12.12 -10.02 -10.43
C ASP A 4 -11.33 -10.04 -11.76
N GLU A 5 -11.81 -9.30 -12.75
CA GLU A 5 -11.16 -9.16 -14.06
C GLU A 5 -9.72 -8.64 -13.93
N THR A 6 -9.47 -7.70 -13.01
CA THR A 6 -8.12 -7.15 -12.79
C THR A 6 -7.15 -8.21 -12.28
N ALA A 7 -7.60 -9.07 -11.35
CA ALA A 7 -6.80 -10.19 -10.87
C ALA A 7 -6.52 -11.21 -11.97
N LEU A 8 -7.52 -11.53 -12.80
CA LEU A 8 -7.39 -12.46 -13.92
C LEU A 8 -6.44 -11.94 -15.00
N ASP A 9 -6.54 -10.66 -15.36
CA ASP A 9 -5.63 -10.01 -16.30
C ASP A 9 -4.19 -9.99 -15.80
N TYR A 10 -4.00 -9.70 -14.51
CA TYR A 10 -2.66 -9.71 -13.91
C TYR A 10 -2.02 -11.10 -13.97
N VAL A 11 -2.80 -12.14 -13.67
CA VAL A 11 -2.35 -13.54 -13.67
C VAL A 11 -2.16 -14.06 -15.10
N SER A 12 -3.06 -13.78 -16.03
CA SER A 12 -2.99 -14.28 -17.42
C SER A 12 -1.68 -13.88 -18.11
N GLN A 13 -1.21 -12.65 -17.86
CA GLN A 13 0.07 -12.13 -18.35
C GLN A 13 1.30 -12.84 -17.75
N ARG A 14 1.17 -13.50 -16.60
CA ARG A 14 2.29 -14.03 -15.80
C ARG A 14 2.27 -15.54 -15.62
N ALA A 15 1.13 -16.18 -15.81
CA ALA A 15 0.97 -17.61 -15.67
C ALA A 15 1.82 -18.40 -16.68
N ALA A 16 2.22 -17.77 -17.80
CA ALA A 16 3.07 -18.38 -18.84
C ALA A 16 2.55 -19.75 -19.30
N GLY A 17 1.24 -19.86 -19.52
CA GLY A 17 0.56 -21.09 -19.94
C GLY A 17 0.32 -22.11 -18.82
N ARG A 18 0.73 -21.83 -17.57
CA ARG A 18 0.40 -22.68 -16.42
C ARG A 18 -1.10 -22.62 -16.13
N PRO A 19 -1.78 -23.77 -15.92
CA PRO A 19 -3.18 -23.77 -15.52
C PRO A 19 -3.34 -23.20 -14.11
N TYR A 20 -4.43 -22.48 -13.90
CA TYR A 20 -4.85 -21.97 -12.59
C TYR A 20 -6.35 -22.13 -12.42
N PHE A 21 -6.79 -22.24 -11.17
CA PHE A 21 -8.19 -22.39 -10.80
C PHE A 21 -8.59 -21.23 -9.92
N VAL A 22 -9.76 -20.66 -10.20
CA VAL A 22 -10.37 -19.63 -9.36
C VAL A 22 -11.19 -20.31 -8.28
N PHE A 23 -10.96 -19.93 -7.03
CA PHE A 23 -11.76 -20.36 -5.89
C PHE A 23 -12.47 -19.15 -5.31
N GLU A 24 -13.75 -19.32 -5.01
CA GLU A 24 -14.57 -18.31 -4.35
C GLU A 24 -15.09 -18.84 -3.02
N ALA A 25 -15.49 -17.93 -2.13
CA ALA A 25 -16.18 -18.32 -0.91
C ALA A 25 -17.57 -18.86 -1.26
N ASP A 26 -18.00 -19.91 -0.56
CA ASP A 26 -19.35 -20.45 -0.71
C ASP A 26 -20.40 -19.37 -0.35
N PRO A 27 -21.56 -19.35 -1.02
CA PRO A 27 -22.62 -18.37 -0.73
C PRO A 27 -23.12 -18.38 0.72
N ASP A 28 -22.99 -19.51 1.41
CA ASP A 28 -23.42 -19.74 2.80
C ASP A 28 -22.25 -19.79 3.80
N ALA A 29 -21.05 -19.35 3.40
CA ALA A 29 -19.88 -19.30 4.27
C ALA A 29 -20.18 -18.50 5.56
N GLN A 30 -19.88 -19.11 6.71
CA GLN A 30 -20.06 -18.49 8.02
C GLN A 30 -18.77 -17.79 8.47
N TYR A 31 -18.90 -16.57 8.99
CA TYR A 31 -17.79 -15.74 9.45
C TYR A 31 -17.93 -15.48 10.94
N SER A 32 -16.85 -15.61 11.71
CA SER A 32 -16.83 -15.26 13.14
C SER A 32 -16.96 -13.76 13.39
N PHE A 33 -16.60 -12.95 12.40
CA PHE A 33 -16.65 -11.50 12.46
C PHE A 33 -16.88 -10.91 11.07
N ARG A 34 -17.76 -9.89 10.99
CA ARG A 34 -18.01 -9.12 9.78
C ARG A 34 -18.03 -7.64 10.15
N ALA A 35 -17.25 -6.84 9.43
CA ALA A 35 -17.20 -5.40 9.60
C ALA A 35 -17.51 -4.69 8.27
N THR A 36 -18.18 -3.56 8.38
CA THR A 36 -18.45 -2.64 7.26
C THR A 36 -17.81 -1.31 7.58
N TYR A 37 -17.12 -0.73 6.61
CA TYR A 37 -16.38 0.51 6.77
C TYR A 37 -16.92 1.55 5.78
N ASP A 38 -17.19 2.76 6.27
CA ASP A 38 -17.47 3.91 5.41
C ASP A 38 -16.15 4.50 4.92
N LEU A 39 -15.91 4.42 3.60
CA LEU A 39 -14.69 4.92 3.00
C LEU A 39 -14.63 6.45 2.95
N GLN A 40 -15.77 7.14 3.05
CA GLN A 40 -15.81 8.61 3.09
C GLN A 40 -15.32 9.17 4.44
N ALA A 41 -15.38 8.35 5.49
CA ALA A 41 -14.89 8.70 6.82
C ALA A 41 -13.38 8.49 6.99
N LEU A 42 -12.69 7.89 6.00
CA LEU A 42 -11.26 7.62 6.09
C LEU A 42 -10.43 8.87 5.75
N SER A 43 -9.46 9.16 6.61
CA SER A 43 -8.40 10.15 6.38
C SER A 43 -7.04 9.46 6.27
N PRO A 44 -5.97 10.16 5.86
CA PRO A 44 -4.61 9.62 5.97
C PRO A 44 -4.26 9.30 7.44
N MET A 45 -3.77 8.09 7.67
CA MET A 45 -3.55 7.51 9.00
C MET A 45 -2.10 7.07 9.16
N VAL A 46 -1.60 7.08 10.40
CA VAL A 46 -0.23 6.69 10.74
C VAL A 46 -0.22 5.79 11.97
N THR A 47 0.51 4.67 11.89
CA THR A 47 0.78 3.83 13.06
C THR A 47 1.91 4.45 13.89
N VAL A 48 1.69 4.62 15.20
CA VAL A 48 2.65 5.28 16.10
C VAL A 48 3.36 4.31 17.04
N PRO A 49 4.69 4.41 17.21
CA PRO A 49 5.43 3.58 18.17
C PRO A 49 4.97 3.79 19.63
N PRO A 50 5.13 2.80 20.51
CA PRO A 50 5.64 1.44 20.24
C PRO A 50 4.55 0.48 19.71
N GLY A 51 3.32 0.96 19.53
CA GLY A 51 2.19 0.11 19.16
C GLY A 51 2.24 -0.32 17.70
N MET A 52 2.00 -1.61 17.43
CA MET A 52 1.78 -2.11 16.06
C MET A 52 0.35 -1.81 15.56
N ASN A 53 -0.60 -1.61 16.49
CA ASN A 53 -2.03 -1.45 16.21
C ASN A 53 -2.56 -0.07 16.65
N THR A 54 -1.68 0.83 17.10
CA THR A 54 -2.07 2.19 17.50
C THR A 54 -2.02 3.09 16.28
N VAL A 55 -3.17 3.49 15.77
CA VAL A 55 -3.30 4.29 14.55
C VAL A 55 -3.97 5.62 14.89
N VAL A 56 -3.36 6.72 14.45
CA VAL A 56 -3.86 8.10 14.62
C VAL A 56 -3.98 8.80 13.28
N GLY A 57 -4.76 9.88 13.21
CA GLY A 57 -4.81 10.71 12.02
C GLY A 57 -3.49 11.44 11.79
N VAL A 58 -3.06 11.60 10.53
CA VAL A 58 -1.79 12.29 10.23
C VAL A 58 -1.72 13.71 10.79
N GLU A 59 -2.87 14.39 10.90
CA GLU A 59 -2.95 15.76 11.41
C GLU A 59 -2.59 15.86 12.90
N GLU A 60 -2.79 14.80 13.69
CA GLU A 60 -2.41 14.75 15.11
C GLU A 60 -0.87 14.78 15.29
N LEU A 61 -0.13 14.40 14.24
CA LEU A 61 1.33 14.35 14.22
C LEU A 61 1.95 15.59 13.53
N ARG A 62 1.17 16.65 13.35
CA ARG A 62 1.66 17.89 12.73
C ARG A 62 2.78 18.49 13.59
N GLY A 63 3.92 18.77 12.95
CA GLY A 63 5.10 19.32 13.62
C GLY A 63 6.03 18.26 14.23
N THR A 64 5.67 16.97 14.19
CA THR A 64 6.59 15.90 14.56
C THR A 64 7.82 15.95 13.64
N ARG A 65 9.00 16.01 14.26
CA ARG A 65 10.28 16.00 13.55
C ARG A 65 10.50 14.64 12.89
N VAL A 66 10.85 14.67 11.61
CA VAL A 66 11.25 13.48 10.84
C VAL A 66 12.74 13.60 10.55
N ASP A 67 13.50 12.58 10.94
CA ASP A 67 14.93 12.47 10.63
C ASP A 67 15.18 11.58 9.40
N GLN A 68 14.32 10.58 9.21
CA GLN A 68 14.42 9.60 8.13
C GLN A 68 13.05 9.33 7.52
N ALA A 69 13.01 9.20 6.21
CA ALA A 69 11.81 8.82 5.46
C ALA A 69 12.14 7.68 4.49
N THR A 70 11.26 6.69 4.40
CA THR A 70 11.44 5.55 3.49
C THR A 70 10.21 5.40 2.60
N ILE A 71 10.44 5.32 1.29
CA ILE A 71 9.42 4.96 0.30
C ILE A 71 9.86 3.63 -0.32
N GLY A 72 8.99 2.63 -0.32
CA GLY A 72 9.38 1.28 -0.73
C GLY A 72 9.62 0.36 0.45
N SER A 73 8.61 -0.42 0.78
CA SER A 73 8.63 -1.48 1.80
C SER A 73 7.91 -2.72 1.25
N CYS A 74 7.51 -3.69 2.08
CA CYS A 74 6.73 -4.84 1.62
C CYS A 74 5.34 -4.47 1.07
N ALA A 75 4.77 -3.32 1.44
CA ALA A 75 3.39 -2.94 1.09
C ALA A 75 3.28 -1.77 0.10
N SER A 76 4.34 -1.00 -0.10
CA SER A 76 4.29 0.28 -0.84
C SER A 76 5.53 0.48 -1.72
N ASN A 77 5.73 -0.42 -2.67
CA ASN A 77 6.94 -0.51 -3.51
C ASN A 77 6.66 -0.73 -5.00
N ARG A 78 5.38 -0.67 -5.41
CA ARG A 78 4.99 -0.83 -6.81
C ARG A 78 5.32 0.44 -7.58
N LEU A 79 5.36 0.32 -8.91
CA LEU A 79 5.65 1.45 -9.77
C LEU A 79 4.67 2.62 -9.56
N ASP A 80 3.40 2.33 -9.27
CA ASP A 80 2.39 3.36 -9.05
C ASP A 80 2.58 4.08 -7.71
N ASP A 81 3.05 3.39 -6.66
CA ASP A 81 3.44 4.02 -5.38
C ASP A 81 4.59 5.02 -5.62
N LEU A 82 5.61 4.60 -6.38
CA LEU A 82 6.75 5.44 -6.70
C LEU A 82 6.37 6.64 -7.57
N ARG A 83 5.45 6.46 -8.53
CA ARG A 83 4.91 7.54 -9.36
C ARG A 83 4.13 8.56 -8.52
N ALA A 84 3.29 8.10 -7.60
CA ALA A 84 2.55 8.97 -6.69
C ALA A 84 3.50 9.79 -5.80
N ALA A 85 4.50 9.13 -5.21
CA ALA A 85 5.53 9.81 -4.42
C ALA A 85 6.32 10.84 -5.27
N ALA A 86 6.72 10.46 -6.49
CA ALA A 86 7.42 11.35 -7.40
C ALA A 86 6.59 12.58 -7.78
N ALA A 87 5.27 12.42 -7.98
CA ALA A 87 4.37 13.53 -8.26
C ALA A 87 4.31 14.55 -7.11
N ILE A 88 4.26 14.07 -5.86
CA ILE A 88 4.28 14.93 -4.66
C ILE A 88 5.62 15.67 -4.52
N LEU A 89 6.72 14.97 -4.79
CA LEU A 89 8.08 15.50 -4.64
C LEU A 89 8.53 16.40 -5.80
N LYS A 90 7.86 16.36 -6.95
CA LYS A 90 8.25 17.10 -8.16
C LYS A 90 8.37 18.61 -7.87
N GLY A 91 9.53 19.17 -8.20
CA GLY A 91 9.83 20.60 -7.98
C GLY A 91 10.08 20.97 -6.50
N ARG A 92 10.07 19.99 -5.59
CA ARG A 92 10.40 20.17 -4.17
C ARG A 92 11.81 19.65 -3.89
N ARG A 93 12.37 20.08 -2.76
CA ARG A 93 13.64 19.57 -2.25
C ARG A 93 13.42 18.95 -0.89
N ILE A 94 13.99 17.78 -0.67
CA ILE A 94 14.01 17.15 0.65
C ILE A 94 14.73 18.08 1.64
N SER A 95 14.17 18.16 2.85
CA SER A 95 14.75 18.95 3.94
C SER A 95 16.19 18.50 4.21
N ARG A 96 17.08 19.44 4.53
CA ARG A 96 18.52 19.17 4.71
C ARG A 96 18.84 18.17 5.83
N HIS A 97 17.95 18.07 6.82
CA HIS A 97 18.12 17.16 7.97
C HIS A 97 17.42 15.82 7.79
N VAL A 98 16.72 15.59 6.66
CA VAL A 98 16.00 14.35 6.39
C VAL A 98 16.83 13.49 5.44
N THR A 99 17.13 12.27 5.84
CA THR A 99 17.62 11.24 4.92
C THR A 99 16.45 10.48 4.33
N MET A 100 16.29 10.53 3.01
CA MET A 100 15.25 9.79 2.29
C MET A 100 15.82 8.54 1.62
N TYR A 101 15.22 7.38 1.89
CA TYR A 101 15.52 6.11 1.23
C TYR A 101 14.38 5.73 0.28
N ILE A 102 14.73 5.27 -0.92
CA ILE A 102 13.76 4.79 -1.92
C ILE A 102 14.15 3.38 -2.35
N SER A 103 13.23 2.42 -2.19
CA SER A 103 13.48 1.01 -2.48
C SER A 103 12.39 0.42 -3.40
N PRO A 104 12.63 0.27 -4.71
CA PRO A 104 11.65 -0.35 -5.60
C PRO A 104 11.44 -1.83 -5.28
N GLY A 105 10.23 -2.34 -5.52
CA GLY A 105 9.85 -3.71 -5.15
C GLY A 105 10.52 -4.80 -5.97
N SER A 106 10.86 -4.51 -7.23
CA SER A 106 11.60 -5.40 -8.12
C SER A 106 12.33 -4.59 -9.20
N PRO A 107 13.31 -5.18 -9.91
CA PRO A 107 13.73 -4.66 -11.20
C PRO A 107 12.54 -4.56 -12.17
N LEU A 108 12.67 -3.72 -13.19
CA LEU A 108 11.75 -3.77 -14.32
C LEU A 108 11.93 -5.13 -15.01
N SER A 109 10.85 -5.91 -15.07
CA SER A 109 10.79 -7.09 -15.92
C SER A 109 10.83 -6.61 -17.38
N ALA A 110 11.73 -7.18 -18.18
CA ALA A 110 11.77 -6.95 -19.62
C ALA A 110 10.53 -7.53 -20.30
#